data_AF-A0A536DSJ1-F1
#
_entry.id   AF-A0A536DSJ1-F1
#
_cell.length_a   1.000
_cell.length_b   1.000
_cell.length_c   1.000
_cell.angle_alpha   90.00
_cell.angle_beta   90.00
_cell.angle_gamma   90.00
#
_symmetry.space_group_name_H-M   'P 1'
#
loop_
_entity.id
_entity.type
_entity.pdbx_description
1 polymer ?
#
loop_
_entity_poly.entity_id
_entity_poly.type
_entity_poly.pdbx_seq_one_letter_code
_entity_poly.pdbx_strand_id
1 'polypeptide(L)'
;ANGWEVGVITDPKAGDPSLKDKLGAFPIPSHTAGQTAPVFLGGSDLGIAAKSTHRDLANEWVATFTNNKHMTEMATVGGVIPNNTSMLNLGTGINATFYGAAKNSKFVPNSQNWASVENANVLPDMLVKIFTKQQAIPDATASASTRITTLLNGGG
;
A
#
# COMPACT_ATOMS: atom_id res chain seq x y z
N ALA A 1 0.37 13.70 -6.96
CA ALA A 1 0.32 13.30 -5.55
C ALA A 1 -1.14 13.17 -5.15
N ASN A 2 -1.47 12.22 -4.28
CA ASN A 2 -2.86 12.00 -3.88
C ASN A 2 -3.33 13.13 -2.95
N GLY A 3 -4.59 13.53 -3.03
CA GLY A 3 -5.13 14.67 -2.27
C GLY A 3 -5.08 14.54 -0.74
N TRP A 4 -4.87 13.32 -0.23
CA TRP A 4 -4.77 13.03 1.20
C TRP A 4 -3.34 13.10 1.76
N GLU A 5 -2.32 13.26 0.92
CA GLU A 5 -0.94 13.34 1.37
C GLU A 5 -0.70 14.69 2.09
N VAL A 6 -0.03 14.67 3.25
CA VAL A 6 0.19 15.88 4.07
C VAL A 6 0.85 17.01 3.27
N GLY A 7 1.78 16.68 2.37
CA GLY A 7 2.43 17.66 1.49
C GLY A 7 1.45 18.33 0.51
N VAL A 8 0.42 17.62 0.06
CA VAL A 8 -0.64 18.16 -0.81
C VAL A 8 -1.64 18.98 0.01
N ILE A 9 -2.06 18.47 1.16
CA ILE A 9 -3.01 19.17 2.05
C ILE A 9 -2.44 20.52 2.50
N THR A 10 -1.13 20.60 2.74
CA THR A 10 -0.46 21.80 3.27
C THR A 10 0.22 22.66 2.20
N ASP A 11 0.02 22.33 0.93
CA ASP A 11 0.66 23.04 -0.18
C ASP A 11 0.18 24.51 -0.25
N PRO A 12 1.09 25.51 -0.38
CA PRO A 12 0.71 26.92 -0.45
C PRO A 12 -0.10 27.36 -1.66
N LYS A 13 -0.10 26.58 -2.75
CA LYS A 13 -0.80 26.93 -3.99
C LYS A 13 -2.10 26.16 -4.15
N ALA A 14 -2.13 24.90 -3.70
CA ALA A 14 -3.24 23.97 -3.95
C ALA A 14 -3.93 23.46 -2.66
N GLY A 15 -3.39 23.76 -1.48
CA GLY A 15 -3.91 23.30 -0.18
C GLY A 15 -4.13 24.43 0.82
N ASP A 16 -4.09 24.08 2.11
CA ASP A 16 -4.20 25.00 3.24
C ASP A 16 -2.93 24.92 4.13
N PRO A 17 -2.00 25.88 3.98
CA PRO A 17 -0.77 25.94 4.78
C PRO A 17 -0.99 26.09 6.28
N SER A 18 -2.16 26.56 6.72
CA SER A 18 -2.47 26.75 8.14
C SER A 18 -2.62 25.42 8.90
N LEU A 19 -2.69 24.31 8.17
CA LEU A 19 -2.81 22.96 8.72
C LEU A 19 -1.46 22.30 9.05
N LYS A 20 -0.32 22.90 8.69
CA LYS A 20 1.01 22.30 8.89
C LYS A 20 1.24 21.76 10.30
N ASP A 21 0.90 22.56 11.31
CA ASP A 21 1.10 22.21 12.72
C ASP A 21 -0.14 21.55 13.36
N LYS A 22 -1.16 21.25 12.55
CA LYS A 22 -2.45 20.68 12.98
C LYS A 22 -2.70 19.27 12.43
N LEU A 23 -1.80 18.77 11.59
CA LEU A 23 -1.89 17.44 10.99
C LEU A 23 -0.91 16.48 11.64
N GLY A 24 -1.37 15.24 11.78
CA GLY A 24 -0.56 14.13 12.24
C GLY A 24 -1.02 12.84 11.60
N ALA A 25 -0.23 11.78 11.78
CA ALA A 25 -0.58 10.43 11.40
C ALA A 25 -0.36 9.49 12.57
N PHE A 26 -1.18 8.45 12.65
CA PHE A 26 -1.03 7.35 13.58
C PHE A 26 -1.39 6.04 12.85
N PRO A 27 -0.84 4.89 13.28
CA PRO A 27 -1.20 3.60 12.69
C PRO A 27 -2.69 3.31 12.90
N ILE A 28 -3.30 2.58 11.96
CA ILE A 28 -4.71 2.17 12.08
C ILE A 28 -4.85 1.36 13.40
N PRO A 29 -5.78 1.74 14.30
CA PRO A 29 -5.98 1.01 15.54
C PRO A 29 -6.43 -0.44 15.29
N SER A 30 -5.93 -1.38 16.10
CA SER A 30 -6.45 -2.75 16.11
C SER A 30 -7.67 -2.86 17.00
N HIS A 31 -8.50 -3.87 16.74
CA HIS A 31 -9.53 -4.33 17.68
C HIS A 31 -8.91 -5.03 18.91
N THR A 32 -7.63 -5.40 18.85
CA THR A 32 -6.87 -5.91 19.99
C THR A 32 -6.12 -4.77 20.68
N ALA A 33 -6.39 -4.56 21.97
CA ALA A 33 -5.77 -3.49 22.74
C ALA A 33 -4.23 -3.56 22.71
N GLY A 34 -3.58 -2.41 22.56
CA GLY A 34 -2.11 -2.30 22.50
C GLY A 34 -1.49 -2.70 21.16
N GLN A 35 -2.28 -3.06 20.14
CA GLN A 35 -1.80 -3.43 18.82
C GLN A 35 -2.28 -2.47 17.72
N THR A 36 -1.60 -2.51 16.58
CA THR A 36 -2.01 -1.81 15.36
C THR A 36 -2.65 -2.81 14.40
N ALA A 37 -3.68 -2.38 13.66
CA ALA A 37 -4.17 -3.15 12.54
C ALA A 37 -3.12 -3.12 11.43
N PRO A 38 -2.99 -4.22 10.65
CA PRO A 38 -2.04 -4.23 9.57
C PRO A 38 -2.42 -3.23 8.48
N VAL A 39 -1.42 -2.51 7.97
CA VAL A 39 -1.60 -1.61 6.83
C VAL A 39 -1.39 -2.35 5.51
N PHE A 40 -2.10 -1.94 4.46
CA PHE A 40 -1.76 -2.38 3.11
C PHE A 40 -0.43 -1.73 2.69
N LEU A 41 0.58 -2.55 2.41
CA LEU A 41 1.87 -2.08 1.88
C LEU A 41 1.90 -2.21 0.37
N GLY A 42 1.36 -1.22 -0.31
CA GLY A 42 1.49 -1.08 -1.76
C GLY A 42 2.90 -0.66 -2.18
N GLY A 43 3.06 -0.33 -3.47
CA GLY A 43 4.32 0.14 -4.01
C GLY A 43 4.38 0.01 -5.53
N SER A 44 5.60 -0.04 -6.05
CA SER A 44 5.85 -0.29 -7.47
C SER A 44 7.04 -1.22 -7.61
N ASP A 45 6.92 -2.16 -8.54
CA ASP A 45 8.01 -3.03 -8.94
C ASP A 45 8.70 -2.49 -10.20
N LEU A 46 9.99 -2.80 -10.32
CA LEU A 46 10.76 -2.52 -11.53
C LEU A 46 10.82 -3.79 -12.38
N GLY A 47 10.16 -3.76 -13.54
CA GLY A 47 10.17 -4.84 -14.52
C GLY A 47 11.09 -4.55 -15.69
N ILE A 48 11.84 -5.57 -16.15
CA ILE A 48 12.59 -5.51 -17.41
C ILE A 48 11.73 -6.16 -18.49
N ALA A 49 11.43 -5.41 -19.55
CA ALA A 49 10.66 -5.91 -20.67
C ALA A 49 11.35 -7.14 -21.30
N ALA A 50 10.60 -8.23 -21.48
CA ALA A 50 11.14 -9.50 -21.99
C ALA A 50 11.80 -9.37 -23.38
N LYS A 51 11.37 -8.39 -24.19
CA LYS A 51 11.89 -8.10 -25.53
C LYS A 51 12.99 -7.04 -25.56
N SER A 52 13.47 -6.58 -24.39
CA SER A 52 14.55 -5.59 -24.35
C SER A 52 15.83 -6.16 -24.98
N THR A 53 16.47 -5.38 -25.85
CA THR A 53 17.79 -5.68 -26.41
C THR A 53 18.95 -5.28 -25.48
N HIS A 54 18.64 -4.63 -24.35
CA HIS A 54 19.63 -4.08 -23.40
C HIS A 54 19.41 -4.63 -21.98
N ARG A 55 19.21 -5.95 -21.84
CA ARG A 55 18.88 -6.58 -20.56
C ARG A 55 19.95 -6.40 -19.50
N ASP A 56 21.23 -6.46 -19.88
CA ASP A 56 22.35 -6.32 -18.94
C ASP A 56 22.41 -4.91 -18.35
N LEU A 57 22.31 -3.87 -19.19
CA LEU A 57 22.23 -2.47 -18.73
C LEU A 57 20.99 -2.21 -17.88
N ALA A 58 19.84 -2.81 -18.24
CA ALA A 58 18.63 -2.69 -17.44
C ALA A 58 18.79 -3.33 -16.06
N ASN A 59 19.42 -4.52 -15.98
CA ASN A 59 19.73 -5.17 -14.70
C ASN A 59 20.68 -4.32 -13.85
N GLU A 60 21.74 -3.76 -14.45
CA GLU A 60 22.69 -2.89 -13.75
C GLU A 60 22.00 -1.64 -13.20
N TRP A 61 21.11 -1.04 -13.99
CA TRP A 61 20.33 0.12 -13.54
C TRP A 61 19.40 -0.24 -12.37
N VAL A 62 18.66 -1.35 -12.45
CA VAL A 62 17.78 -1.80 -11.36
C VAL A 62 18.61 -2.06 -10.09
N ALA A 63 19.73 -2.77 -10.21
CA ALA A 63 20.63 -3.04 -9.09
C ALA A 63 21.17 -1.74 -8.48
N THR A 64 21.55 -0.77 -9.31
CA THR A 64 22.05 0.53 -8.85
C THR A 64 20.95 1.31 -8.12
N PHE A 65 19.78 1.46 -8.75
CA PHE A 65 18.65 2.22 -8.21
C PHE A 65 18.14 1.65 -6.88
N THR A 66 18.14 0.33 -6.74
CA THR A 66 17.59 -0.36 -5.55
C THR A 66 18.63 -0.63 -4.45
N ASN A 67 19.90 -0.26 -4.65
CA ASN A 67 20.94 -0.52 -3.67
C ASN A 67 20.75 0.30 -2.37
N ASN A 68 21.47 -0.09 -1.31
CA ASN A 68 21.36 0.54 0.00
C ASN A 68 21.68 2.04 -0.01
N LYS A 69 22.61 2.50 -0.87
CA LYS A 69 22.96 3.93 -0.93
C LYS A 69 21.77 4.74 -1.44
N HIS A 70 21.26 4.41 -2.61
CA HIS A 70 20.14 5.14 -3.22
C HIS A 70 18.85 4.92 -2.45
N MET A 71 18.64 3.74 -1.85
CA MET A 71 17.50 3.53 -0.97
C MET A 71 17.59 4.38 0.31
N THR A 72 18.79 4.61 0.85
CA THR A 72 18.96 5.54 1.98
C THR A 72 18.53 6.93 1.58
N GLU A 73 19.01 7.44 0.43
CA GLU A 73 18.65 8.77 -0.07
C GLU A 73 17.15 8.90 -0.34
N MET A 74 16.53 7.92 -0.99
CA MET A 74 15.08 7.88 -1.23
C MET A 74 14.26 7.85 0.07
N ALA A 75 14.74 7.16 1.11
CA ALA A 75 14.07 7.11 2.40
C ALA A 75 14.21 8.43 3.18
N THR A 76 15.43 8.96 3.29
CA THR A 76 15.70 10.12 4.16
C THR A 76 15.38 11.46 3.50
N VAL A 77 15.55 11.56 2.18
CA VAL A 77 15.31 12.79 1.41
C VAL A 77 13.97 12.72 0.69
N GLY A 78 13.69 11.61 0.01
CA GLY A 78 12.45 11.42 -0.73
C GLY A 78 11.24 11.07 0.14
N GLY A 79 11.46 10.62 1.38
CA GLY A 79 10.40 10.19 2.29
C GLY A 79 9.70 8.90 1.89
N VAL A 80 10.28 8.11 0.97
CA VAL A 80 9.68 6.86 0.47
C VAL A 80 9.96 5.72 1.45
N ILE A 81 8.96 4.89 1.75
CA ILE A 81 9.17 3.71 2.60
C ILE A 81 10.23 2.80 1.94
N PRO A 82 11.31 2.41 2.66
CA PRO A 82 12.37 1.56 2.14
C PRO A 82 11.89 0.23 1.59
N ASN A 83 12.61 -0.28 0.58
CA ASN A 83 12.36 -1.58 -0.05
C ASN A 83 12.79 -2.79 0.81
N ASN A 84 13.27 -2.57 2.03
CA ASN A 84 13.69 -3.61 2.95
C ASN A 84 13.44 -3.22 4.42
N THR A 85 13.35 -4.23 5.28
CA THR A 85 12.98 -4.05 6.69
C THR A 85 14.11 -3.47 7.55
N SER A 86 15.38 -3.71 7.20
CA SER A 86 16.52 -3.23 7.98
C SER A 86 16.67 -1.70 7.95
N MET A 87 16.11 -1.04 6.94
CA MET A 87 16.18 0.41 6.75
C MET A 87 14.95 1.16 7.26
N LEU A 88 13.93 0.48 7.82
CA LEU A 88 12.74 1.14 8.38
C LEU A 88 13.06 2.06 9.58
N ASN A 89 14.24 1.93 10.19
CA ASN A 89 14.72 2.81 11.24
C ASN A 89 15.19 4.19 10.73
N LEU A 90 15.28 4.40 9.42
CA LEU A 90 15.66 5.69 8.82
C LEU A 90 14.54 6.74 8.86
N GLY A 91 13.32 6.34 9.21
CA GLY A 91 12.18 7.25 9.25
C GLY A 91 12.31 8.28 10.38
N THR A 92 12.10 9.55 10.06
CA THR A 92 12.09 10.68 11.00
C THR A 92 10.79 11.47 10.89
N GLY A 93 10.41 12.21 11.95
CA GLY A 93 9.16 12.98 11.95
C GLY A 93 7.95 12.10 11.64
N ILE A 94 7.07 12.55 10.74
CA ILE A 94 5.89 11.77 10.33
C ILE A 94 6.25 10.45 9.63
N ASN A 95 7.40 10.38 8.95
CA ASN A 95 7.85 9.15 8.28
C ASN A 95 8.22 8.05 9.29
N ALA A 96 8.65 8.41 10.51
CA ALA A 96 8.87 7.43 11.58
C ALA A 96 7.59 6.64 11.88
N THR A 97 6.42 7.31 11.87
CA THR A 97 5.12 6.66 12.03
C THR A 97 4.81 5.73 10.87
N PHE A 98 4.98 6.18 9.63
CA PHE A 98 4.70 5.38 8.44
C PHE A 98 5.62 4.16 8.34
N TYR A 99 6.90 4.32 8.61
CA TYR A 99 7.88 3.23 8.54
C TYR A 99 7.68 2.24 9.70
N GLY A 100 7.26 2.75 10.86
CA GLY A 100 6.81 1.91 11.97
C GLY A 100 5.60 1.05 11.59
N ALA A 101 4.58 1.65 10.98
CA ALA A 101 3.39 0.94 10.50
C ALA A 101 3.72 -0.12 9.44
N ALA A 102 4.69 0.15 8.56
CA ALA A 102 5.14 -0.80 7.53
C ALA A 102 5.66 -2.14 8.09
N LYS A 103 6.13 -2.16 9.35
CA LYS A 103 6.58 -3.40 10.04
C LYS A 103 5.46 -4.40 10.26
N ASN A 104 4.23 -3.92 10.40
CA ASN A 104 3.03 -4.73 10.57
C ASN A 104 2.15 -4.57 9.32
N SER A 105 2.70 -4.79 8.14
CA SER A 105 1.94 -4.62 6.90
C SER A 105 1.56 -5.95 6.25
N LYS A 106 0.61 -5.88 5.32
CA LYS A 106 0.20 -6.99 4.46
C LYS A 106 0.12 -6.50 3.01
N PHE A 107 0.37 -7.42 2.09
CA PHE A 107 0.08 -7.24 0.68
C PHE A 107 -1.21 -7.98 0.31
N VAL A 108 -1.72 -7.70 -0.88
CA VAL A 108 -2.77 -8.52 -1.47
C VAL A 108 -2.27 -9.97 -1.66
N PRO A 109 -3.17 -10.97 -1.72
CA PRO A 109 -2.79 -12.35 -2.00
C PRO A 109 -1.91 -12.47 -3.25
N ASN A 110 -0.78 -13.18 -3.12
CA ASN A 110 0.13 -13.42 -4.23
C ASN A 110 -0.43 -14.50 -5.17
N SER A 111 -1.38 -14.09 -6.02
CA SER A 111 -2.01 -14.93 -7.04
C SER A 111 -2.00 -14.22 -8.38
N GLN A 112 -1.71 -14.97 -9.44
CA GLN A 112 -1.79 -14.47 -10.82
C GLN A 112 -3.21 -13.98 -11.19
N ASN A 113 -4.23 -14.50 -10.49
CA ASN A 113 -5.63 -14.16 -10.71
C ASN A 113 -6.16 -13.09 -9.75
N TRP A 114 -5.31 -12.48 -8.90
CA TRP A 114 -5.76 -11.45 -7.96
C TRP A 114 -6.40 -10.25 -8.66
N ALA A 115 -5.86 -9.83 -9.81
CA ALA A 115 -6.43 -8.74 -10.60
C ALA A 115 -7.90 -9.00 -10.99
N SER A 116 -8.29 -10.26 -11.20
CA SER A 116 -9.69 -10.63 -11.48
C SER A 116 -10.60 -10.40 -10.27
N VAL A 117 -10.09 -10.58 -9.04
CA VAL A 117 -10.83 -10.29 -7.80
C VAL A 117 -11.09 -8.80 -7.66
N GLU A 118 -10.07 -7.97 -7.90
CA GLU A 118 -10.20 -6.51 -7.83
C GLU A 118 -11.13 -5.98 -8.91
N ASN A 119 -10.95 -6.41 -10.16
CA ASN A 119 -11.79 -5.99 -11.29
C ASN A 119 -13.27 -6.36 -11.12
N ALA A 120 -13.55 -7.45 -10.39
CA ALA A 120 -14.91 -7.88 -10.11
C ALA A 120 -15.57 -7.12 -8.95
N ASN A 121 -14.90 -6.14 -8.32
CA ASN A 121 -15.42 -5.33 -7.22
C ASN A 121 -15.97 -6.14 -6.03
N VAL A 122 -15.46 -7.36 -5.81
CA VAL A 122 -16.03 -8.29 -4.82
C VAL A 122 -16.06 -7.69 -3.41
N LEU A 123 -14.97 -7.03 -3.00
CA LEU A 123 -14.85 -6.40 -1.68
C LEU A 123 -15.70 -5.12 -1.54
N PRO A 124 -15.65 -4.14 -2.48
CA PRO A 124 -16.56 -3.00 -2.46
C PRO A 124 -18.04 -3.40 -2.41
N ASP A 125 -18.46 -4.35 -3.26
CA ASP A 125 -19.86 -4.79 -3.33
C ASP A 125 -20.32 -5.46 -2.03
N MET A 126 -19.44 -6.27 -1.42
CA MET A 126 -19.69 -6.85 -0.09
C MET A 126 -19.92 -5.76 0.95
N LEU A 127 -19.06 -4.74 1.00
CA LEU A 127 -19.18 -3.63 1.95
C LEU A 127 -20.44 -2.81 1.72
N VAL A 128 -20.81 -2.54 0.46
CA VAL A 128 -22.06 -1.85 0.12
C VAL A 128 -23.26 -2.64 0.63
N LYS A 129 -23.32 -3.96 0.41
CA LYS A 129 -24.42 -4.80 0.90
C LYS A 129 -24.54 -4.79 2.43
N ILE A 130 -23.42 -4.79 3.14
CA ILE A 130 -23.37 -4.68 4.60
C ILE A 130 -23.87 -3.30 5.06
N PHE A 131 -23.27 -2.22 4.54
CA PHE A 131 -23.56 -0.85 5.01
C PHE A 131 -24.97 -0.37 4.66
N THR A 132 -25.53 -0.86 3.56
CA THR A 132 -26.93 -0.60 3.17
C THR A 132 -27.92 -1.57 3.79
N LYS A 133 -27.46 -2.52 4.62
CA LYS A 133 -28.26 -3.55 5.30
C LYS A 133 -29.02 -4.49 4.35
N GLN A 134 -28.58 -4.63 3.10
CA GLN A 134 -29.13 -5.60 2.16
C GLN A 134 -28.79 -7.04 2.55
N GLN A 135 -27.67 -7.24 3.23
CA GLN A 135 -27.26 -8.54 3.77
C GLN A 135 -26.65 -8.38 5.17
N ALA A 136 -26.82 -9.40 6.01
CA ALA A 136 -26.09 -9.49 7.27
C ALA A 136 -24.59 -9.75 6.99
N ILE A 137 -23.73 -9.36 7.94
CA ILE A 137 -22.27 -9.54 7.81
C ILE A 137 -21.88 -11.00 7.46
N PRO A 138 -22.42 -12.04 8.13
CA PRO A 138 -22.04 -13.43 7.80
C PRO A 138 -22.37 -13.82 6.35
N ASP A 139 -23.53 -13.40 5.84
CA ASP A 139 -24.00 -13.78 4.50
C ASP A 139 -23.20 -13.06 3.40
N ALA A 140 -22.97 -11.76 3.59
CA ALA A 140 -22.18 -10.95 2.65
C ALA A 140 -20.73 -11.46 2.56
N THR A 141 -20.12 -11.77 3.70
CA THR A 141 -18.74 -12.27 3.77
C THR A 141 -18.61 -13.69 3.21
N ALA A 142 -19.57 -14.58 3.47
CA ALA A 142 -19.58 -15.92 2.88
C ALA A 142 -19.72 -15.87 1.34
N SER A 143 -20.60 -15.00 0.84
CA SER A 143 -20.80 -14.78 -0.61
C SER A 143 -19.53 -14.23 -1.26
N ALA A 144 -18.90 -13.23 -0.65
CA ALA A 144 -17.64 -12.67 -1.13
C ALA A 144 -16.51 -13.71 -1.11
N SER A 145 -16.38 -14.49 -0.04
CA SER A 145 -15.39 -15.57 0.08
C SER A 145 -15.52 -16.61 -1.03
N THR A 146 -16.76 -17.00 -1.34
CA THR A 146 -17.06 -17.92 -2.45
C THR A 146 -16.62 -17.31 -3.78
N ARG A 147 -17.01 -16.06 -4.05
CA ARG A 147 -16.66 -15.39 -5.31
C ARG A 147 -15.16 -15.19 -5.47
N ILE A 148 -14.45 -14.79 -4.41
CA ILE A 148 -12.99 -14.69 -4.39
C ILE A 148 -12.37 -16.04 -4.73
N THR A 149 -12.81 -17.12 -4.08
CA THR A 149 -12.29 -18.48 -4.34
C THR A 149 -12.47 -18.89 -5.79
N THR A 150 -13.64 -18.62 -6.38
CA THR A 150 -13.90 -18.93 -7.79
C THR A 150 -12.97 -18.14 -8.72
N LEU A 151 -12.83 -16.83 -8.50
CA LEU A 151 -11.98 -15.97 -9.33
C LEU A 151 -10.50 -16.33 -9.22
N LEU A 152 -10.02 -16.66 -8.02
CA LEU A 152 -8.65 -17.12 -7.81
C LEU A 152 -8.35 -18.43 -8.55
N ASN A 153 -9.35 -19.28 -8.77
CA ASN A 153 -9.24 -20.52 -9.54
C ASN A 153 -9.57 -20.36 -11.04
N GLY A 154 -9.67 -19.12 -11.55
CA GLY A 154 -9.89 -18.83 -12.97
C GLY A 154 -11.35 -18.90 -13.43
N GLY A 155 -12.31 -19.05 -12.52
CA GLY A 155 -13.75 -19.06 -12.84
C GLY A 155 -14.34 -17.64 -12.96
N GLY A 156 -13.95 -16.93 -14.02
CA GLY A 156 -14.50 -15.60 -14.38
C GLY A 156 -16.03 -15.57 -14.40
#